data_AF-A0AAW6M0R8-F1
#
_entry.id   AF-A0AAW6M0R8-F1
#
_cell.length_a   1.000
_cell.length_b   1.000
_cell.length_c   1.000
_cell.angle_alpha   90.00
_cell.angle_beta   90.00
_cell.angle_gamma   90.00
#
_symmetry.space_group_name_H-M   'P 1'
#
loop_
_entity.id
_entity.type
_entity.pdbx_description
1 polymer ?
#
loop_
_entity_poly.entity_id
_entity_poly.type
_entity_poly.pdbx_seq_one_letter_code
_entity_poly.pdbx_strand_id
1 'polypeptide(L)'
;MIENTNKQIEAEQKEQTLLESNLKRSDIYIHFHQAAKNQTNITAAEWNDLQAMIDQTYGMFTKRLYALFPQISEQELRICLLLKISISATGIANLTLRSKQAVTSSRKKLYEKTHGQQGGPEKWDQFIQAF
;
A
#
# COMPACT_ATOMS: atom_id res chain seq x y z
N MET A 1 13.37 33.34 4.21
CA MET A 1 13.60 31.95 3.76
C MET A 1 12.70 30.94 4.48
N ILE A 2 12.49 31.05 5.80
CA ILE A 2 11.63 30.11 6.56
C ILE A 2 10.13 30.21 6.16
N GLU A 3 9.60 31.42 5.90
CA GLU A 3 8.18 31.58 5.54
C GLU A 3 7.79 30.96 4.19
N ASN A 4 8.69 30.92 3.21
CA ASN A 4 8.41 30.30 1.92
C ASN A 4 8.43 28.77 2.01
N THR A 5 9.32 28.19 2.83
CA THR A 5 9.38 26.75 3.08
C THR A 5 8.11 26.26 3.78
N ASN A 6 7.61 27.01 4.77
CA ASN A 6 6.36 26.66 5.46
C ASN A 6 5.16 26.68 4.51
N LYS A 7 5.04 27.70 3.65
CA LYS A 7 3.97 27.78 2.64
C LYS A 7 4.01 26.64 1.62
N GLN A 8 5.21 26.20 1.22
CA GLN A 8 5.38 25.07 0.30
C GLN A 8 4.95 23.75 0.96
N ILE A 9 5.38 23.51 2.20
CA ILE A 9 4.99 22.32 2.98
C ILE A 9 3.47 22.26 3.15
N GLU A 10 2.83 23.39 3.47
CA GLU A 10 1.37 23.46 3.61
C GLU A 10 0.65 23.16 2.29
N ALA A 11 1.16 23.67 1.17
CA ALA A 11 0.58 23.41 -0.15
C ALA A 11 0.69 21.92 -0.54
N GLU A 12 1.85 21.31 -0.33
CA GLU A 12 2.09 19.88 -0.59
C GLU A 12 1.20 18.99 0.28
N GLN A 13 1.05 19.32 1.57
CA GLN A 13 0.17 18.58 2.48
C GLN A 13 -1.30 18.67 2.06
N LYS A 14 -1.74 19.86 1.61
CA LYS A 14 -3.11 20.07 1.13
C LYS A 14 -3.36 19.29 -0.16
N GLU A 15 -2.41 19.30 -1.09
CA GLU A 15 -2.47 18.53 -2.33
C GLU A 15 -2.54 17.02 -2.04
N GLN A 16 -1.67 16.51 -1.16
CA GLN A 16 -1.68 15.11 -0.75
C GLN A 16 -3.03 14.71 -0.14
N THR A 17 -3.58 15.54 0.75
CA THR A 17 -4.89 15.31 1.37
C THR A 17 -6.02 15.22 0.33
N LEU A 18 -5.96 16.05 -0.71
CA LEU A 18 -6.93 16.03 -1.80
C LEU A 18 -6.80 14.75 -2.64
N LEU A 19 -5.57 14.35 -3.00
CA LEU A 19 -5.32 13.12 -3.74
C LEU A 19 -5.79 11.89 -2.98
N GLU A 20 -5.54 11.82 -1.67
CA GLU A 20 -6.04 10.73 -0.81
C GLU A 20 -7.56 10.72 -0.71
N SER A 21 -8.18 11.91 -0.62
CA SER A 21 -9.63 12.03 -0.60
C SER A 21 -10.26 11.54 -1.91
N ASN A 22 -9.63 11.84 -3.05
CA ASN A 22 -10.06 11.36 -4.35
C ASN A 22 -9.89 9.83 -4.48
N LEU A 23 -8.75 9.29 -4.04
CA LEU A 23 -8.52 7.84 -3.98
C LEU A 23 -9.61 7.15 -3.16
N LYS A 24 -9.89 7.60 -1.94
CA LYS A 24 -10.90 7.00 -1.05
C LYS A 24 -12.33 7.03 -1.62
N ARG A 25 -12.61 7.96 -2.53
CA ARG A 25 -13.91 8.11 -3.22
C ARG A 25 -13.97 7.40 -4.57
N SER A 26 -12.85 6.87 -5.06
CA SER A 26 -12.79 6.17 -6.34
C SER A 26 -13.49 4.82 -6.28
N ASP A 27 -14.04 4.40 -7.42
CA ASP A 27 -14.70 3.10 -7.55
C ASP A 27 -13.73 1.95 -7.26
N ILE A 28 -12.45 2.07 -7.68
CA ILE A 28 -11.45 1.04 -7.47
C ILE A 28 -11.14 0.85 -5.97
N TYR A 29 -11.04 1.93 -5.20
CA TYR A 29 -10.84 1.84 -3.75
C TYR A 29 -12.04 1.15 -3.08
N ILE A 30 -13.26 1.59 -3.40
CA ILE A 30 -14.49 1.03 -2.84
C ILE A 30 -14.61 -0.45 -3.20
N HIS A 31 -14.32 -0.80 -4.45
CA HIS A 31 -14.37 -2.17 -4.96
C HIS A 31 -13.42 -3.09 -4.19
N PHE A 32 -12.16 -2.70 -3.98
CA PHE A 32 -11.20 -3.52 -3.23
C PHE A 32 -11.59 -3.71 -1.75
N HIS A 33 -12.13 -2.67 -1.11
CA HIS A 33 -12.63 -2.77 0.27
C HIS A 33 -13.86 -3.70 0.38
N GLN A 34 -14.77 -3.64 -0.59
CA GLN A 34 -15.91 -4.56 -0.67
C GLN A 34 -15.46 -5.99 -0.94
N ALA A 35 -14.52 -6.18 -1.87
CA ALA A 35 -13.98 -7.48 -2.20
C ALA A 35 -13.25 -8.14 -1.02
N ALA A 36 -12.49 -7.35 -0.25
CA ALA A 36 -11.84 -7.82 0.97
C ALA A 36 -12.85 -8.37 2.00
N LYS A 37 -14.03 -7.75 2.09
CA LYS A 37 -15.11 -8.15 3.00
C LYS A 37 -15.89 -9.36 2.48
N ASN A 38 -16.22 -9.35 1.19
CA ASN A 38 -17.10 -10.33 0.56
C ASN A 38 -16.36 -11.53 -0.04
N GLN A 39 -15.02 -11.53 -0.01
CA GLN A 39 -14.15 -12.56 -0.58
C GLN A 39 -14.37 -12.73 -2.10
N THR A 40 -14.59 -11.62 -2.80
CA THR A 40 -14.73 -11.65 -4.26
C THR A 40 -13.36 -11.65 -4.91
N ASN A 41 -13.25 -12.36 -6.03
CA ASN A 41 -12.03 -12.39 -6.81
C ASN A 41 -11.77 -11.05 -7.48
N ILE A 42 -10.50 -10.67 -7.55
CA ILE A 42 -10.00 -9.48 -8.24
C ILE A 42 -9.21 -9.93 -9.47
N THR A 43 -9.53 -9.33 -10.61
CA THR A 43 -8.88 -9.57 -11.89
C THR A 43 -7.51 -8.89 -11.96
N ALA A 44 -6.67 -9.34 -12.89
CA ALA A 44 -5.37 -8.69 -13.12
C ALA A 44 -5.51 -7.23 -13.56
N ALA A 45 -6.56 -6.89 -14.32
CA ALA A 45 -6.83 -5.52 -14.73
C ALA A 45 -7.14 -4.61 -13.53
N GLU A 46 -8.01 -5.07 -12.62
CA GLU A 46 -8.34 -4.31 -11.40
C GLU A 46 -7.12 -4.12 -10.48
N TRP A 47 -6.21 -5.10 -10.40
CA TRP A 47 -4.93 -4.93 -9.72
C TRP A 47 -4.07 -3.83 -10.34
N ASN A 48 -4.01 -3.77 -11.67
CA ASN A 48 -3.26 -2.73 -12.38
C ASN A 48 -3.90 -1.34 -12.17
N ASP A 49 -5.24 -1.26 -12.20
CA ASP A 49 -5.96 -0.01 -11.96
C ASP A 49 -5.72 0.51 -10.54
N LEU A 50 -5.76 -0.38 -9.53
CA LEU A 50 -5.44 -0.02 -8.16
C LEU A 50 -4.00 0.47 -8.04
N GLN A 51 -3.05 -0.24 -8.66
CA GLN A 51 -1.64 0.15 -8.66
C GLN A 51 -1.45 1.54 -9.28
N ALA A 52 -2.05 1.80 -10.45
CA ALA A 52 -1.96 3.09 -11.13
C ALA A 52 -2.53 4.23 -10.28
N MET A 53 -3.68 3.98 -9.62
CA MET A 53 -4.29 4.95 -8.73
C MET A 53 -3.42 5.23 -7.50
N ILE A 54 -2.84 4.19 -6.87
CA ILE A 54 -1.90 4.35 -5.75
C ILE A 54 -0.64 5.09 -6.19
N ASP A 55 -0.07 4.79 -7.35
CA ASP A 55 1.10 5.47 -7.88
C ASP A 55 0.82 6.96 -8.15
N GLN A 56 -0.38 7.28 -8.65
CA GLN A 56 -0.80 8.67 -8.83
C GLN A 56 -0.96 9.39 -7.49
N THR A 57 -1.53 8.73 -6.48
CA THR A 57 -1.78 9.34 -5.16
C THR A 57 -0.54 9.47 -4.30
N TYR A 58 0.41 8.54 -4.40
CA TYR A 58 1.57 8.42 -3.48
C TYR A 58 2.92 8.55 -4.20
N GLY A 59 2.97 9.35 -5.26
CA GLY A 59 4.21 9.74 -5.93
C GLY A 59 5.01 8.55 -6.46
N MET A 60 4.40 7.74 -7.33
CA MET A 60 4.99 6.53 -7.92
C MET A 60 5.46 5.52 -6.87
N PHE A 61 4.64 5.31 -5.85
CA PHE A 61 4.86 4.40 -4.72
C PHE A 61 5.49 3.06 -5.14
N THR A 62 4.92 2.35 -6.12
CA THR A 62 5.40 1.03 -6.54
C THR A 62 6.77 1.10 -7.19
N LYS A 63 7.00 2.08 -8.06
CA LYS A 63 8.30 2.28 -8.72
C LYS A 63 9.39 2.59 -7.71
N ARG A 64 9.09 3.46 -6.74
CA ARG A 64 10.01 3.80 -5.64
C ARG A 64 10.29 2.58 -4.76
N LEU A 65 9.26 1.79 -4.44
CA LEU A 65 9.42 0.59 -3.62
C LEU A 65 10.30 -0.45 -4.30
N TYR A 66 10.10 -0.69 -5.60
CA TYR A 66 10.94 -1.59 -6.40
C TYR A 66 12.37 -1.08 -6.56
N ALA A 67 12.56 0.24 -6.73
CA ALA A 67 13.89 0.81 -6.84
C ALA A 67 14.72 0.60 -5.56
N LEU A 68 14.09 0.65 -4.39
CA LEU A 68 14.76 0.39 -3.11
C LEU A 68 14.88 -1.11 -2.81
N PHE A 69 13.87 -1.90 -3.18
CA PHE A 69 13.78 -3.33 -2.84
C PHE A 69 13.46 -4.16 -4.09
N PRO A 70 14.41 -4.33 -5.02
CA PRO A 70 14.18 -5.05 -6.28
C PRO A 70 13.85 -6.54 -6.08
N GLN A 71 14.11 -7.09 -4.89
CA GLN A 71 13.80 -8.46 -4.49
C GLN A 71 12.35 -8.67 -4.02
N ILE A 72 11.49 -7.64 -4.04
CA ILE A 72 10.04 -7.79 -3.78
C ILE A 72 9.39 -8.49 -4.97
N SER A 73 8.63 -9.54 -4.70
CA SER A 73 7.84 -10.26 -5.70
C SER A 73 6.50 -9.56 -5.95
N GLU A 74 5.84 -9.88 -7.06
CA GLU A 74 4.50 -9.34 -7.38
C GLU A 74 3.47 -9.62 -6.27
N GLN A 75 3.51 -10.80 -5.65
CA GLN A 75 2.61 -11.13 -4.54
C GLN A 75 2.88 -10.30 -3.28
N GLU A 76 4.14 -10.01 -2.99
CA GLU A 76 4.51 -9.12 -1.90
C GLU A 76 4.13 -7.66 -2.22
N LEU A 77 4.26 -7.24 -3.48
CA LEU A 77 3.78 -5.93 -3.93
C LEU A 77 2.26 -5.80 -3.71
N ARG A 78 1.46 -6.82 -4.07
CA ARG A 78 0.01 -6.82 -3.81
C ARG A 78 -0.29 -6.64 -2.32
N ILE A 79 0.46 -7.29 -1.42
CA ILE A 79 0.32 -7.04 0.03
C ILE A 79 0.61 -5.57 0.36
N CYS A 80 1.66 -4.98 -0.23
CA CYS A 80 2.01 -3.57 -0.02
C CYS A 80 0.93 -2.61 -0.51
N LEU A 81 0.34 -2.85 -1.68
CA LEU A 81 -0.78 -2.05 -2.21
C LEU A 81 -1.96 -2.06 -1.25
N LEU A 82 -2.35 -3.25 -0.77
CA LEU A 82 -3.47 -3.41 0.15
C LEU A 82 -3.21 -2.76 1.52
N LEU A 83 -1.98 -2.84 2.03
CA LEU A 83 -1.57 -2.12 3.25
C LEU A 83 -1.65 -0.60 3.05
N LYS A 84 -1.23 -0.11 1.88
CA LYS A 84 -1.24 1.32 1.57
C LYS A 84 -2.65 1.91 1.59
N ILE A 85 -3.65 1.14 1.14
CA ILE A 85 -5.07 1.54 1.19
C ILE A 85 -5.80 1.06 2.45
N SER A 86 -5.05 0.69 3.51
CA SER A 86 -5.58 0.33 4.83
C SER A 86 -6.54 -0.86 4.83
N ILE A 87 -6.34 -1.84 3.96
CA ILE A 87 -7.07 -3.11 4.05
C ILE A 87 -6.52 -3.95 5.19
N SER A 88 -7.41 -4.47 6.04
CA SER A 88 -7.04 -5.28 7.21
C SER A 88 -6.30 -6.55 6.82
N ALA A 89 -5.50 -7.11 7.74
CA ALA A 89 -4.79 -8.39 7.52
C ALA A 89 -5.72 -9.55 7.11
N THR A 90 -6.98 -9.56 7.58
CA THR A 90 -7.98 -10.53 7.14
C THR A 90 -8.39 -10.29 5.69
N GLY A 91 -8.62 -9.03 5.30
CA GLY A 91 -8.91 -8.68 3.91
C GLY A 91 -7.76 -9.00 2.96
N ILE A 92 -6.52 -8.77 3.39
CA ILE A 92 -5.31 -9.14 2.63
C ILE A 92 -5.27 -10.65 2.40
N ALA A 93 -5.52 -11.46 3.43
CA ALA A 93 -5.58 -12.91 3.30
C ALA A 93 -6.62 -13.35 2.26
N ASN A 94 -7.81 -12.75 2.32
CA ASN A 94 -8.89 -13.03 1.37
C ASN A 94 -8.51 -12.69 -0.08
N LEU A 95 -8.01 -11.46 -0.31
CA LEU A 95 -7.72 -10.97 -1.67
C LEU A 95 -6.46 -11.59 -2.29
N THR A 96 -5.51 -12.03 -1.47
CA THR A 96 -4.30 -12.71 -1.96
C THR A 96 -4.46 -14.23 -2.04
N LEU A 97 -5.63 -14.77 -1.63
CA LEU A 97 -5.90 -16.21 -1.54
C LEU A 97 -4.84 -16.94 -0.69
N ARG A 98 -4.48 -16.34 0.46
CA ARG A 98 -3.47 -16.84 1.39
C ARG A 98 -4.09 -17.04 2.77
N SER A 99 -3.51 -17.93 3.56
CA SER A 99 -3.88 -18.02 4.98
C SER A 99 -3.43 -16.76 5.73
N LYS A 100 -4.14 -16.41 6.81
CA LYS A 100 -3.75 -15.29 7.70
C LYS A 100 -2.31 -15.45 8.22
N GLN A 101 -1.91 -16.68 8.53
CA GLN A 101 -0.56 -17.01 8.98
C GLN A 101 0.48 -16.75 7.88
N ALA A 102 0.16 -17.11 6.63
CA ALA A 102 1.04 -16.83 5.51
C ALA A 102 1.19 -15.32 5.28
N VAL A 103 0.12 -14.52 5.38
CA VAL A 103 0.19 -13.05 5.28
C VAL A 103 1.04 -12.45 6.40
N THR A 104 0.84 -12.89 7.64
CA THR A 104 1.65 -12.47 8.79
C THR A 104 3.13 -12.82 8.60
N SER A 105 3.43 -14.04 8.13
CA SER A 105 4.80 -14.47 7.84
C SER A 105 5.42 -13.65 6.70
N SER A 106 4.69 -13.39 5.62
CA SER A 106 5.16 -12.56 4.51
C SER A 106 5.52 -11.15 4.97
N ARG A 107 4.69 -10.50 5.79
CA ARG A 107 4.97 -9.15 6.32
C ARG A 107 6.21 -9.11 7.21
N LYS A 108 6.38 -10.10 8.09
CA LYS A 108 7.60 -10.25 8.90
C LYS A 108 8.84 -10.42 8.02
N LYS A 109 8.80 -11.34 7.06
CA LYS A 109 9.91 -11.58 6.12
C LYS A 109 10.21 -10.35 5.26
N LEU A 110 9.19 -9.61 4.85
CA LEU A 110 9.34 -8.35 4.11
C LEU A 110 10.08 -7.31 4.94
N TYR A 111 9.75 -7.15 6.23
CA TYR A 111 10.51 -6.27 7.10
C TYR A 111 11.97 -6.71 7.23
N GLU A 112 12.20 -7.99 7.55
CA GLU A 112 13.54 -8.55 7.74
C GLU A 112 14.41 -8.41 6.49
N LYS A 113 13.85 -8.70 5.31
CA LYS A 113 14.61 -8.67 4.04
C LYS A 113 14.90 -7.25 3.53
N THR A 114 14.12 -6.25 3.96
CA THR A 114 14.29 -4.86 3.51
C THR A 114 15.12 -4.02 4.48
N HIS A 115 15.07 -4.34 5.78
CA HIS A 115 15.77 -3.59 6.84
C HIS A 115 16.97 -4.35 7.43
N GLY A 116 17.14 -5.63 7.12
CA GLY A 116 18.26 -6.45 7.60
C GLY A 116 18.20 -6.79 9.10
N GLN A 117 17.06 -6.59 9.75
CA GLN A 117 16.89 -6.84 11.19
C GLN A 117 15.55 -7.51 11.50
N GLN A 118 15.50 -8.25 12.61
CA GLN A 118 14.25 -8.86 13.08
C GLN A 118 13.19 -7.82 13.42
N GLY A 119 11.95 -8.11 13.07
CA GLY A 119 10.81 -7.25 13.38
C GLY A 119 9.47 -7.96 13.28
N GLY A 120 8.46 -7.34 13.89
CA GLY A 120 7.08 -7.78 13.76
C GLY A 120 6.48 -7.36 12.41
N PRO A 121 5.39 -8.02 11.98
CA PRO A 121 4.64 -7.61 10.79
C PRO A 121 4.14 -6.16 10.87
N GLU A 122 3.89 -5.65 12.07
CA GLU A 122 3.41 -4.27 12.31
C GLU A 122 4.44 -3.23 11.87
N LYS A 123 5.74 -3.54 11.99
CA LYS A 123 6.80 -2.62 11.53
C LYS A 123 6.80 -2.47 10.02
N TRP A 124 6.47 -3.53 9.29
CA TRP A 124 6.28 -3.47 7.84
C TRP A 124 5.05 -2.64 7.48
N ASP A 125 3.94 -2.85 8.18
CA ASP A 125 2.70 -2.11 7.96
C ASP A 125 2.92 -0.60 8.13
N GLN A 126 3.60 -0.20 9.23
CA GLN A 126 3.95 1.19 9.52
C GLN A 126 4.84 1.79 8.43
N PHE A 127 5.87 1.05 8.00
CA PHE A 127 6.75 1.48 6.92
C PHE A 127 5.94 1.75 5.64
N ILE A 128 5.13 0.79 5.19
CA ILE A 128 4.37 0.93 3.94
C ILE A 128 3.34 2.06 4.02
N GLN A 129 2.66 2.23 5.15
CA GLN A 129 1.72 3.33 5.35
C GLN A 129 2.42 4.69 5.24
N ALA A 130 3.65 4.82 5.75
CA ALA A 130 4.43 6.05 5.71
C ALA A 130 5.23 6.29 4.40
N PHE A 131 5.51 5.23 3.62
CA PHE A 131 6.40 5.26 2.44
C PHE A 131 5.85 6.03 1.23
#